data_AF-D2V9S8-F1
#
_entry.id   AF-D2V9S8-F1
#
_cell.length_a   1.000
_cell.length_b   1.000
_cell.length_c   1.000
_cell.angle_alpha   90.00
_cell.angle_beta   90.00
_cell.angle_gamma   90.00
#
_symmetry.space_group_name_H-M   'P 1'
#
loop_
_entity.id
_entity.type
_entity.pdbx_description
1 polymer ?
#
loop_
_entity_poly.entity_id
_entity_poly.type
_entity_poly.pdbx_seq_one_letter_code
_entity_poly.pdbx_strand_id
1 'polypeptide(L)'
;MDQHQHQQQYHTNDDDNSELEITCSAPGKLILFGEHAVVYGKNAIATSLSDLRTTITLKAKLSNTIHSHHDYNTIDQQQHQQQHTHHEHTQHQVNQLNQLNQLVEEKNDTLINFYAPSIGFIDNIKIPYSKILTLFTIKQLNELYHIKNNTLQDIKQVEQHLYKPDKEIVEKLVTLTKSILLEKEIGTSVAAIEYNKIISIVSVLYLCLIFYNPLNCKHQFEYINIDLSNTTLPIGAGLGSSAAFSVCLVSSLLILFNRINYHSIQFNHQSINNINNNNLNDTNDSTNNLNDINNNLNNNLNDNNLNKNETNENVLKYINEWSYFVESLIHGTPSGIDNSVSTFGGVISFSQGKIQEFLSPQILPNMRILIVNTRVERNTKLIVQGVRERRENNFEFYEKCLNDIQNISDEYLNQLKINSSHLFSIKIKNGRIN
;
A
#
# COMPACT_ATOMS: atom_id res chain seq x y z
N MET A 1 29.87 56.35 -7.41
CA MET A 1 29.81 56.57 -8.87
C MET A 1 30.29 55.26 -9.45
N ASP A 2 29.45 54.33 -9.91
CA ASP A 2 28.17 54.51 -10.57
C ASP A 2 27.22 53.33 -10.33
N GLN A 3 25.93 53.67 -10.37
CA GLN A 3 24.79 52.77 -10.39
C GLN A 3 24.63 52.21 -11.81
N HIS A 4 24.54 50.90 -11.96
CA HIS A 4 23.84 50.30 -13.10
C HIS A 4 22.83 49.27 -12.58
N GLN A 5 21.60 49.74 -12.46
CA GLN A 5 20.40 48.92 -12.43
C GLN A 5 20.14 48.44 -13.87
N HIS A 6 20.16 47.12 -14.08
CA HIS A 6 19.39 46.51 -15.15
C HIS A 6 18.20 45.79 -14.52
N GLN A 7 17.03 46.39 -14.72
CA GLN A 7 15.72 45.81 -14.50
C GLN A 7 15.61 44.52 -15.31
N GLN A 8 15.52 43.37 -14.65
CA GLN A 8 14.92 42.19 -15.25
C GLN A 8 13.43 42.24 -14.96
N GLN A 9 12.66 42.30 -16.04
CA GLN A 9 11.20 42.31 -16.06
C GLN A 9 10.65 41.07 -15.33
N TYR A 10 9.76 41.30 -14.38
CA TYR A 10 8.90 40.25 -13.82
C TYR A 10 7.96 39.76 -14.91
N HIS A 11 8.14 38.51 -15.34
CA HIS A 11 7.07 37.72 -15.93
C HIS A 11 6.31 37.07 -14.78
N THR A 12 5.09 37.56 -14.54
CA THR A 12 4.09 36.87 -13.72
C THR A 12 3.57 35.68 -14.54
N ASN A 13 4.12 34.50 -14.31
CA ASN A 13 3.43 33.28 -14.68
C ASN A 13 2.64 32.83 -13.44
N ASP A 14 1.34 33.08 -13.49
CA ASP A 14 0.34 32.41 -12.68
C ASP A 14 0.34 30.92 -13.06
N ASP A 15 1.10 30.08 -12.35
CA ASP A 15 1.05 28.62 -12.50
C ASP A 15 0.43 27.99 -11.24
N ASP A 16 -0.90 27.89 -11.23
CA ASP A 16 -1.69 27.00 -10.37
C ASP A 16 -1.41 25.52 -10.73
N ASN A 17 -0.22 25.02 -10.36
CA ASN A 17 0.30 23.67 -10.66
C ASN A 17 0.67 22.94 -9.36
N SER A 18 -0.30 22.59 -8.50
CA SER A 18 0.00 21.79 -7.30
C SER A 18 -0.02 20.28 -7.62
N GLU A 19 1.17 19.69 -7.74
CA GLU A 19 1.36 18.22 -7.74
C GLU A 19 1.40 17.73 -6.28
N LEU A 20 0.62 16.71 -5.95
CA LEU A 20 0.65 16.02 -4.66
C LEU A 20 1.74 14.95 -4.67
N GLU A 21 2.59 14.91 -3.65
CA GLU A 21 3.62 13.88 -3.50
C GLU A 21 3.48 13.15 -2.14
N ILE A 22 3.39 11.83 -2.18
CA ILE A 22 3.27 10.94 -1.02
C ILE A 22 4.38 9.90 -1.11
N THR A 23 5.27 9.86 -0.12
CA THR A 23 6.27 8.79 -0.02
C THR A 23 5.95 7.88 1.16
N CYS A 24 5.82 6.58 0.88
CA CYS A 24 5.62 5.53 1.87
C CYS A 24 6.75 4.51 1.80
N SER A 25 7.14 3.98 2.95
CA SER A 25 8.21 2.98 3.03
C SER A 25 7.88 1.90 4.06
N ALA A 26 8.11 0.63 3.73
CA ALA A 26 7.83 -0.51 4.59
C ALA A 26 9.06 -1.43 4.69
N PRO A 27 9.37 -1.96 5.89
CA PRO A 27 10.48 -2.87 6.10
C PRO A 27 10.21 -4.24 5.45
N GLY A 28 11.27 -4.92 5.05
CA GLY A 28 11.22 -6.35 4.79
C GLY A 28 11.03 -7.16 6.07
N LYS A 29 10.90 -8.47 5.93
CA LYS A 29 10.90 -9.42 7.05
C LYS A 29 12.11 -10.35 7.02
N LEU A 30 12.37 -10.95 8.16
CA LEU A 30 13.25 -12.09 8.31
C LEU A 30 12.59 -13.12 9.23
N ILE A 31 12.63 -14.40 8.87
CA ILE A 31 12.30 -15.49 9.80
C ILE A 31 13.60 -15.89 10.49
N LEU A 32 13.66 -15.71 11.80
CA LEU A 32 14.83 -16.04 12.62
C LEU A 32 14.86 -17.54 12.94
N PHE A 33 13.71 -18.09 13.34
CA PHE A 33 13.60 -19.48 13.81
C PHE A 33 12.31 -20.12 13.31
N GLY A 34 12.33 -21.45 13.20
CA GLY A 34 11.12 -22.26 13.15
C GLY A 34 10.34 -22.26 11.83
N GLU A 35 10.83 -21.65 10.74
CA GLU A 35 10.09 -21.49 9.47
C GLU A 35 9.37 -22.77 9.03
N HIS A 36 10.08 -23.91 9.01
CA HIS A 36 9.51 -25.20 8.60
C HIS A 36 8.96 -26.01 9.78
N ALA A 37 9.23 -25.63 11.03
CA ALA A 37 8.70 -26.31 12.20
C ALA A 37 7.22 -25.96 12.45
N VAL A 38 6.74 -24.86 11.88
CA VAL A 38 5.34 -24.40 11.96
C VAL A 38 4.34 -25.42 11.45
N VAL A 39 4.68 -26.19 10.41
CA VAL A 39 3.81 -27.24 9.88
C VAL A 39 3.58 -28.38 10.88
N TYR A 40 4.43 -28.48 11.91
CA TYR A 40 4.33 -29.43 13.01
C TYR A 40 3.81 -28.78 14.30
N GLY A 41 3.20 -27.59 14.20
CA GLY A 41 2.61 -26.88 15.34
C GLY A 41 3.63 -26.17 16.23
N LYS A 42 4.89 -26.00 15.79
CA LYS A 42 5.89 -25.24 16.53
C LYS A 42 5.87 -23.76 16.15
N ASN A 43 6.40 -22.91 17.02
CA ASN A 43 6.50 -21.48 16.79
C ASN A 43 7.65 -21.15 15.84
N ALA A 44 7.35 -20.30 14.86
CA ALA A 44 8.35 -19.56 14.12
C ALA A 44 8.38 -18.11 14.59
N ILE A 45 9.58 -17.55 14.60
CA ILE A 45 9.83 -16.17 15.01
C ILE A 45 10.21 -15.37 13.77
N ALA A 46 9.43 -14.35 13.46
CA ALA A 46 9.72 -13.40 12.39
C ALA A 46 9.98 -12.01 12.97
N THR A 47 10.83 -11.22 12.30
CA THR A 47 11.13 -9.84 12.68
C THR A 47 11.22 -8.93 11.46
N SER A 48 10.95 -7.65 11.63
CA SER A 48 11.12 -6.64 10.58
C SER A 48 12.58 -6.22 10.41
N LEU A 49 13.00 -5.98 9.18
CA LEU A 49 14.33 -5.45 8.84
C LEU A 49 14.24 -3.93 8.67
N SER A 50 14.79 -3.16 9.61
CA SER A 50 14.70 -1.69 9.59
C SER A 50 15.31 -1.06 8.34
N ASP A 51 16.47 -1.57 7.91
CA ASP A 51 17.33 -0.92 6.93
C ASP A 51 17.08 -1.40 5.48
N LEU A 52 16.40 -2.54 5.32
CA LEU A 52 16.02 -3.08 4.02
C LEU A 52 14.53 -2.84 3.80
N ARG A 53 14.20 -1.91 2.92
CA ARG A 53 12.85 -1.40 2.76
C ARG A 53 12.42 -1.33 1.31
N THR A 54 11.12 -1.51 1.08
CA THR A 54 10.46 -1.06 -0.14
C THR A 54 10.03 0.38 0.07
N THR A 55 10.20 1.21 -0.95
CA THR A 55 9.76 2.61 -0.93
C THR A 55 8.97 2.89 -2.19
N ILE A 56 7.77 3.46 -2.03
CA ILE A 56 6.94 3.96 -3.11
C ILE A 56 6.81 5.46 -2.96
N THR A 57 7.15 6.18 -4.03
CA THR A 57 6.83 7.60 -4.18
C THR A 57 5.66 7.70 -5.14
N LEU A 58 4.53 8.17 -4.63
CA LEU A 58 3.33 8.44 -5.40
C LEU A 58 3.27 9.95 -5.69
N LYS A 59 3.16 10.31 -6.98
CA LYS A 59 2.91 11.69 -7.39
C LYS A 59 1.57 11.78 -8.14
N ALA A 60 0.70 12.70 -7.77
CA ALA A 60 -0.58 12.87 -8.42
C ALA A 60 -0.85 14.33 -8.75
N LYS A 61 -1.22 14.60 -10.00
CA LYS A 61 -1.58 15.95 -10.43
C LYS A 61 -3.08 16.07 -10.56
N LEU A 62 -3.64 17.11 -9.93
CA LEU A 62 -5.05 17.43 -10.02
C LEU A 62 -5.41 17.91 -11.42
N SER A 63 -6.58 17.52 -11.91
CA SER A 63 -7.15 18.09 -13.12
C SER A 63 -7.64 19.51 -12.82
N ASN A 64 -7.23 20.48 -13.63
CA ASN A 64 -7.69 21.88 -13.52
C ASN A 64 -9.17 22.05 -13.94
N THR A 65 -9.81 20.96 -14.37
CA THR A 65 -11.22 20.96 -14.78
C THR A 65 -12.08 20.82 -13.53
N ILE A 66 -12.43 21.94 -12.90
CA ILE A 66 -13.41 21.97 -11.83
C ILE A 66 -14.77 21.65 -12.46
N HIS A 67 -15.18 20.39 -12.46
CA HIS A 67 -16.61 20.10 -12.55
C HIS A 67 -17.20 20.48 -11.21
N SER A 68 -17.79 21.67 -11.18
CA SER A 68 -18.45 22.16 -9.98
C SER A 68 -19.47 21.10 -9.54
N HIS A 69 -19.46 20.73 -8.27
CA HIS A 69 -20.57 19.97 -7.66
C HIS A 69 -21.92 20.70 -7.84
N HIS A 70 -21.92 21.95 -8.32
CA HIS A 70 -23.10 22.78 -8.53
C HIS A 70 -23.87 22.48 -9.83
N ASP A 71 -23.24 21.96 -10.88
CA ASP A 71 -23.97 21.71 -12.14
C ASP A 71 -24.81 20.43 -12.10
N TYR A 72 -24.54 19.52 -11.16
CA TYR A 72 -25.23 18.24 -11.05
C TYR A 72 -26.43 18.25 -10.10
N ASN A 73 -26.49 19.18 -9.14
CA ASN A 73 -27.64 19.34 -8.24
C ASN A 73 -28.81 20.15 -8.86
N THR A 74 -28.61 20.77 -10.02
CA THR A 74 -29.65 21.54 -10.72
C THR A 74 -30.76 20.66 -11.31
N ILE A 75 -30.56 19.34 -11.40
CA ILE A 75 -31.59 18.41 -11.89
C ILE A 75 -32.58 18.04 -10.78
N ASP A 76 -32.17 18.05 -9.51
CA ASP A 76 -33.04 17.69 -8.37
C ASP A 76 -33.94 18.85 -7.89
N GLN A 77 -33.54 20.12 -8.09
CA GLN A 77 -34.33 21.25 -7.61
C GLN A 77 -35.51 21.66 -8.51
N GLN A 78 -35.66 21.08 -9.70
CA GLN A 78 -36.84 21.31 -10.55
C GLN A 78 -37.93 20.23 -10.43
N GLN A 79 -37.74 19.17 -9.62
CA GLN A 79 -38.70 18.06 -9.53
C GLN A 79 -39.42 17.93 -8.18
N HIS A 80 -39.29 18.91 -7.28
CA HIS A 80 -40.15 19.01 -6.10
C HIS A 80 -41.56 19.53 -6.45
N GLN A 81 -42.32 18.71 -7.19
CA GLN A 81 -43.78 18.69 -7.19
C GLN A 81 -44.30 17.54 -8.07
N GLN A 82 -44.15 16.29 -7.61
CA GLN A 82 -45.17 15.24 -7.79
C GLN A 82 -44.79 13.93 -7.07
N GLN A 83 -45.82 13.21 -6.63
CA GLN A 83 -45.80 12.12 -5.66
C GLN A 83 -45.42 10.76 -6.28
N HIS A 84 -44.54 10.03 -5.58
CA HIS A 84 -44.42 8.57 -5.43
C HIS A 84 -44.18 7.60 -6.62
N THR A 85 -43.33 6.60 -6.30
CA THR A 85 -43.16 5.22 -6.83
C THR A 85 -42.15 4.98 -7.96
N HIS A 86 -41.18 4.07 -7.72
CA HIS A 86 -40.25 3.31 -8.61
C HIS A 86 -39.46 4.05 -9.72
N HIS A 87 -39.96 5.16 -10.25
CA HIS A 87 -39.37 5.97 -11.29
C HIS A 87 -38.13 6.73 -10.80
N GLU A 88 -38.16 7.29 -9.58
CA GLU A 88 -37.03 8.01 -8.98
C GLU A 88 -35.77 7.13 -8.84
N HIS A 89 -35.94 5.86 -8.45
CA HIS A 89 -34.82 4.93 -8.33
C HIS A 89 -34.21 4.57 -9.69
N THR A 90 -35.05 4.53 -10.72
CA THR A 90 -34.65 4.25 -12.11
C THR A 90 -33.98 5.49 -12.72
N GLN A 91 -34.48 6.70 -12.45
CA GLN A 91 -33.88 7.96 -12.89
C GLN A 91 -32.54 8.25 -12.22
N HIS A 92 -32.40 7.96 -10.92
CA HIS A 92 -31.11 8.07 -10.23
C HIS A 92 -30.06 7.13 -10.85
N GLN A 93 -30.44 5.88 -11.14
CA GLN A 93 -29.55 4.92 -11.83
C GLN A 93 -29.20 5.38 -13.25
N VAL A 94 -30.16 5.93 -14.01
CA VAL A 94 -29.94 6.47 -15.36
C VAL A 94 -29.05 7.73 -15.32
N ASN A 95 -29.15 8.57 -14.30
CA ASN A 95 -28.29 9.75 -14.15
C ASN A 95 -26.85 9.34 -13.83
N GLN A 96 -26.64 8.36 -12.95
CA GLN A 96 -25.31 7.76 -12.72
C GLN A 96 -24.75 7.09 -13.98
N LEU A 97 -25.61 6.43 -14.76
CA LEU A 97 -25.26 5.82 -16.05
C LEU A 97 -24.74 6.86 -17.05
N ASN A 98 -25.43 7.99 -17.17
CA ASN A 98 -25.06 9.08 -18.06
C ASN A 98 -23.77 9.78 -17.60
N GLN A 99 -23.59 9.95 -16.29
CA GLN A 99 -22.35 10.51 -15.72
C GLN A 99 -21.13 9.63 -15.99
N LEU A 100 -21.25 8.31 -15.85
CA LEU A 100 -20.14 7.40 -16.11
C LEU A 100 -19.83 7.31 -17.62
N ASN A 101 -20.84 7.37 -18.49
CA ASN A 101 -20.63 7.45 -19.94
C ASN A 101 -19.94 8.75 -20.34
N GLN A 102 -20.32 9.91 -19.77
CA GLN A 102 -19.62 11.17 -20.00
C GLN A 102 -18.16 11.13 -19.53
N LEU A 103 -17.87 10.51 -18.39
CA LEU A 103 -16.48 10.33 -17.91
C LEU A 103 -15.62 9.47 -18.84
N VAL A 104 -16.23 8.52 -19.56
CA VAL A 104 -15.54 7.68 -20.55
C VAL A 104 -15.35 8.42 -21.89
N GLU A 105 -16.22 9.38 -22.21
CA GLU A 105 -16.23 10.12 -23.48
C GLU A 105 -15.47 11.46 -23.44
N GLU A 106 -15.34 12.12 -22.27
CA GLU A 106 -14.72 13.44 -22.13
C GLU A 106 -13.20 13.37 -21.88
N LYS A 107 -12.47 14.31 -22.49
CA LYS A 107 -11.02 14.34 -22.78
C LYS A 107 -10.03 14.36 -21.59
N ASN A 108 -10.45 14.02 -20.36
CA ASN A 108 -9.60 14.11 -19.16
C ASN A 108 -9.47 12.77 -18.44
N ASP A 109 -8.99 11.75 -19.15
CA ASP A 109 -8.73 10.43 -18.58
C ASP A 109 -7.53 10.47 -17.62
N THR A 110 -7.72 9.97 -16.39
CA THR A 110 -6.63 9.84 -15.41
C THR A 110 -5.61 8.81 -15.91
N LEU A 111 -4.35 9.23 -16.06
CA LEU A 111 -3.27 8.33 -16.46
C LEU A 111 -2.61 7.69 -15.24
N ILE A 112 -2.74 6.37 -15.08
CA ILE A 112 -2.00 5.61 -14.06
C ILE A 112 -0.63 5.25 -14.63
N ASN A 113 0.42 5.82 -14.06
CA ASN A 113 1.81 5.53 -14.42
C ASN A 113 2.43 4.61 -13.36
N PHE A 114 3.10 3.55 -13.81
CA PHE A 114 3.79 2.59 -12.95
C PHE A 114 5.24 2.44 -13.41
N TYR A 115 6.17 2.77 -12.52
CA TYR A 115 7.60 2.66 -12.74
C TYR A 115 8.24 1.79 -11.65
N ALA A 116 8.80 0.66 -12.06
CA ALA A 116 9.37 -0.32 -11.13
C ALA A 116 10.60 -1.01 -11.73
N PRO A 117 11.75 -0.31 -11.80
CA PRO A 117 12.98 -0.87 -12.38
C PRO A 117 13.48 -2.06 -11.57
N SER A 118 13.18 -2.13 -10.27
CA SER A 118 13.55 -3.22 -9.37
C SER A 118 12.97 -4.59 -9.80
N ILE A 119 11.80 -4.63 -10.43
CA ILE A 119 11.20 -5.85 -11.02
C ILE A 119 11.37 -5.92 -12.55
N GLY A 120 12.17 -5.04 -13.14
CA GLY A 120 12.52 -5.06 -14.57
C GLY A 120 11.65 -4.19 -15.47
N PHE A 121 10.77 -3.35 -14.93
CA PHE A 121 10.05 -2.34 -15.72
C PHE A 121 10.88 -1.05 -15.80
N ILE A 122 11.73 -0.97 -16.82
CA ILE A 122 12.68 0.13 -17.03
C ILE A 122 11.98 1.38 -17.61
N ASP A 123 10.85 1.20 -18.30
CA ASP A 123 10.03 2.28 -18.79
C ASP A 123 8.75 2.44 -17.96
N ASN A 124 8.24 3.67 -17.91
CA ASN A 124 6.94 3.96 -17.31
C ASN A 124 5.82 3.23 -18.05
N ILE A 125 5.12 2.33 -17.38
CA ILE A 125 3.89 1.73 -17.90
C ILE A 125 2.75 2.71 -17.67
N LYS A 126 2.05 3.09 -18.74
CA LYS A 126 0.99 4.11 -18.70
C LYS A 126 -0.33 3.45 -19.03
N ILE A 127 -1.31 3.59 -18.14
CA ILE A 127 -2.60 2.91 -18.22
C ILE A 127 -3.69 3.98 -18.05
N PRO A 128 -4.42 4.32 -19.12
CA PRO A 128 -5.57 5.20 -19.02
C PRO A 128 -6.65 4.56 -18.14
N TYR A 129 -7.19 5.29 -17.17
CA TYR A 129 -8.16 4.76 -16.21
C TYR A 129 -9.46 4.31 -16.89
N SER A 130 -9.86 4.99 -17.97
CA SER A 130 -11.00 4.59 -18.81
C SER A 130 -10.88 3.15 -19.36
N LYS A 131 -9.66 2.68 -19.68
CA LYS A 131 -9.43 1.29 -20.11
C LYS A 131 -9.76 0.28 -19.00
N ILE A 132 -9.71 0.67 -17.72
CA ILE A 132 -10.12 -0.16 -16.60
C ILE A 132 -11.64 -0.19 -16.50
N LEU A 133 -12.28 0.99 -16.55
CA LEU A 133 -13.73 1.12 -16.40
C LEU A 133 -14.48 0.36 -17.50
N THR A 134 -13.99 0.41 -18.73
CA THR A 134 -14.58 -0.28 -19.89
C THR A 134 -14.59 -1.81 -19.80
N LEU A 135 -13.86 -2.42 -18.85
CA LEU A 135 -13.91 -3.87 -18.59
C LEU A 135 -15.21 -4.32 -17.89
N PHE A 136 -15.99 -3.37 -17.39
CA PHE A 136 -17.14 -3.61 -16.55
C PHE A 136 -18.39 -2.93 -17.13
N THR A 137 -19.52 -3.61 -16.98
CA THR A 137 -20.81 -2.93 -17.21
C THR A 137 -21.03 -1.90 -16.12
N ILE A 138 -21.83 -0.87 -16.43
CA ILE A 138 -22.12 0.18 -15.44
C ILE A 138 -22.84 -0.40 -14.21
N LYS A 139 -23.69 -1.42 -14.39
CA LYS A 139 -24.29 -2.15 -13.27
C LYS A 139 -23.23 -2.75 -12.35
N GLN A 140 -22.20 -3.39 -12.91
CA GLN A 140 -21.08 -3.96 -12.14
C GLN A 140 -20.27 -2.87 -11.41
N LEU A 141 -20.03 -1.73 -12.06
CA LEU A 141 -19.33 -0.61 -11.43
C LEU A 141 -20.14 0.00 -10.29
N ASN A 142 -21.44 0.21 -10.48
CA ASN A 142 -22.34 0.69 -9.44
C ASN A 142 -22.39 -0.28 -8.25
N GLU A 143 -22.53 -1.58 -8.48
CA GLU A 143 -22.46 -2.59 -7.42
C GLU A 143 -21.11 -2.53 -6.67
N LEU A 144 -20.00 -2.43 -7.41
CA LEU A 144 -18.65 -2.33 -6.85
C LEU A 144 -18.47 -1.08 -5.98
N TYR A 145 -18.97 0.07 -6.42
CA TYR A 145 -18.87 1.34 -5.69
C TYR A 145 -19.88 1.47 -4.55
N HIS A 146 -21.08 0.89 -4.67
CA HIS A 146 -22.06 0.81 -3.59
C HIS A 146 -21.58 -0.08 -2.44
N ILE A 147 -20.89 -1.20 -2.74
CA ILE A 147 -20.41 -2.16 -1.73
C ILE A 147 -19.10 -1.71 -1.07
N LYS A 148 -18.33 -0.78 -1.67
CA LYS A 148 -16.93 -0.49 -1.27
C LYS A 148 -16.57 0.97 -0.99
N ASN A 149 -17.57 1.82 -0.76
CA ASN A 149 -17.36 3.13 -0.14
C ASN A 149 -17.16 3.04 1.39
N ASN A 150 -16.55 1.96 1.88
CA ASN A 150 -16.27 1.80 3.29
C ASN A 150 -15.17 2.80 3.69
N THR A 151 -15.55 3.68 4.61
CA THR A 151 -14.62 4.46 5.44
C THR A 151 -14.09 3.57 6.56
N LEU A 152 -13.06 4.01 7.30
CA LEU A 152 -12.56 3.29 8.47
C LEU A 152 -13.68 2.98 9.50
N GLN A 153 -14.77 3.76 9.50
CA GLN A 153 -15.93 3.55 10.39
C GLN A 153 -16.79 2.33 10.00
N ASP A 154 -16.93 2.03 8.72
CA ASP A 154 -17.74 0.89 8.23
C ASP A 154 -17.06 -0.46 8.53
N ILE A 155 -15.73 -0.44 8.71
CA ILE A 155 -14.91 -1.65 8.88
C ILE A 155 -14.87 -2.13 10.33
N LYS A 156 -15.21 -1.29 11.31
CA LYS A 156 -15.44 -1.75 12.69
C LYS A 156 -16.52 -2.84 12.79
N GLN A 157 -17.37 -2.99 11.78
CA GLN A 157 -18.42 -4.00 11.71
C GLN A 157 -18.08 -5.19 10.80
N VAL A 158 -17.02 -5.11 10.00
CA VAL A 158 -16.69 -6.19 9.09
C VAL A 158 -15.65 -7.07 9.77
N GLU A 159 -16.06 -8.30 10.08
CA GLU A 159 -15.22 -9.35 10.64
C GLU A 159 -13.91 -9.52 9.84
N GLN A 160 -12.91 -10.15 10.49
CA GLN A 160 -11.50 -10.36 10.06
C GLN A 160 -11.30 -11.12 8.72
N HIS A 161 -12.32 -11.16 7.88
CA HIS A 161 -12.42 -11.87 6.60
C HIS A 161 -12.91 -10.91 5.49
N LEU A 162 -12.32 -9.72 5.36
CA LEU A 162 -12.56 -8.89 4.17
C LEU A 162 -11.89 -9.52 2.93
N TYR A 163 -12.77 -9.90 2.00
CA TYR A 163 -12.64 -10.09 0.55
C TYR A 163 -11.39 -10.81 0.05
N LYS A 164 -11.55 -12.10 -0.27
CA LYS A 164 -10.70 -12.67 -1.31
C LYS A 164 -10.85 -11.84 -2.58
N PRO A 165 -9.77 -11.61 -3.34
CA PRO A 165 -9.87 -10.94 -4.63
C PRO A 165 -10.91 -11.60 -5.52
N ASP A 166 -11.77 -10.80 -6.13
CA ASP A 166 -12.77 -11.32 -7.06
C ASP A 166 -12.06 -11.87 -8.30
N LYS A 167 -12.26 -13.16 -8.56
CA LYS A 167 -11.54 -13.86 -9.62
C LYS A 167 -11.86 -13.29 -11.00
N GLU A 168 -13.10 -12.87 -11.26
CA GLU A 168 -13.49 -12.29 -12.55
C GLU A 168 -12.81 -10.93 -12.75
N ILE A 169 -12.80 -10.08 -11.71
CA ILE A 169 -12.11 -8.78 -11.76
C ILE A 169 -10.62 -8.98 -12.04
N VAL A 170 -9.97 -9.91 -11.31
CA VAL A 170 -8.54 -10.21 -11.49
C VAL A 170 -8.25 -10.72 -12.90
N GLU A 171 -9.05 -11.65 -13.44
CA GLU A 171 -8.86 -12.19 -14.78
C GLU A 171 -8.98 -11.10 -15.87
N LYS A 172 -9.95 -10.19 -15.73
CA LYS A 172 -10.11 -9.03 -16.63
C LYS A 172 -8.92 -8.08 -16.56
N LEU A 173 -8.45 -7.73 -15.36
CA LEU A 173 -7.30 -6.85 -15.17
C LEU A 173 -5.98 -7.47 -15.66
N VAL A 174 -5.79 -8.79 -15.46
CA VAL A 174 -4.64 -9.53 -16.01
C VAL A 174 -4.66 -9.45 -17.54
N THR A 175 -5.82 -9.63 -18.15
CA THR A 175 -5.98 -9.57 -19.61
C THR A 175 -5.65 -8.17 -20.15
N LEU A 176 -6.17 -7.12 -19.53
CA LEU A 176 -5.84 -5.73 -19.86
C LEU A 176 -4.34 -5.44 -19.67
N THR A 177 -3.75 -5.88 -18.56
CA THR A 177 -2.33 -5.65 -18.28
C THR A 177 -1.46 -6.30 -19.36
N LYS A 178 -1.78 -7.54 -19.75
CA LYS A 178 -1.07 -8.25 -20.82
C LYS A 178 -1.18 -7.54 -22.17
N SER A 179 -2.36 -7.02 -22.53
CA SER A 179 -2.52 -6.29 -23.80
C SER A 179 -1.72 -4.99 -23.83
N ILE A 180 -1.67 -4.25 -22.71
CA ILE A 180 -0.86 -3.02 -22.61
C ILE A 180 0.64 -3.32 -22.67
N LEU A 181 1.10 -4.37 -22.00
CA LEU A 181 2.52 -4.75 -22.04
C LEU A 181 2.94 -5.20 -23.44
N LEU A 182 2.06 -5.92 -24.15
CA LEU A 182 2.25 -6.29 -25.56
C LEU A 182 2.41 -5.10 -26.50
N GLU A 183 1.61 -4.05 -26.30
CA GLU A 183 1.68 -2.84 -27.12
C GLU A 183 3.01 -2.09 -26.95
N LYS A 184 3.66 -2.21 -25.77
CA LYS A 184 4.94 -1.55 -25.48
C LYS A 184 6.15 -2.37 -25.87
N GLU A 185 6.08 -3.69 -25.72
CA GLU A 185 7.17 -4.61 -26.00
C GLU A 185 7.08 -5.12 -27.45
N ILE A 186 7.53 -4.30 -28.42
CA ILE A 186 7.69 -4.75 -29.80
C ILE A 186 8.86 -5.77 -29.84
N GLY A 187 8.56 -7.06 -29.70
CA GLY A 187 9.51 -8.15 -29.98
C GLY A 187 9.70 -9.21 -28.89
N THR A 188 9.18 -9.02 -27.68
CA THR A 188 9.16 -10.05 -26.64
C THR A 188 7.78 -10.71 -26.54
N SER A 189 7.76 -12.04 -26.50
CA SER A 189 6.51 -12.79 -26.29
C SER A 189 5.96 -12.55 -24.88
N VAL A 190 4.64 -12.36 -24.74
CA VAL A 190 3.95 -12.27 -23.41
C VAL A 190 4.29 -13.43 -22.50
N ALA A 191 4.57 -14.60 -23.09
CA ALA A 191 4.95 -15.78 -22.33
C ALA A 191 6.28 -15.64 -21.58
N ALA A 192 7.11 -14.64 -21.93
CA ALA A 192 8.38 -14.35 -21.28
C ALA A 192 8.24 -13.41 -20.06
N ILE A 193 7.11 -12.70 -19.93
CA ILE A 193 6.87 -11.83 -18.77
C ILE A 193 6.44 -12.69 -17.60
N GLU A 194 7.25 -12.71 -16.53
CA GLU A 194 6.93 -13.42 -15.30
C GLU A 194 5.57 -12.98 -14.75
N TYR A 195 4.72 -13.95 -14.41
CA TYR A 195 3.37 -13.71 -13.88
C TYR A 195 3.37 -12.77 -12.66
N ASN A 196 4.40 -12.88 -11.81
CA ASN A 196 4.57 -12.04 -10.62
C ASN A 196 4.76 -10.55 -10.95
N LYS A 197 5.27 -10.20 -12.14
CA LYS A 197 5.40 -8.81 -12.58
C LYS A 197 4.06 -8.26 -13.06
N ILE A 198 3.29 -9.08 -13.78
CA ILE A 198 1.94 -8.74 -14.22
C ILE A 198 1.05 -8.49 -13.02
N ILE A 199 1.09 -9.38 -12.02
CA ILE A 199 0.22 -9.26 -10.85
C ILE A 199 0.53 -8.01 -10.01
N SER A 200 1.78 -7.51 -9.98
CA SER A 200 2.10 -6.24 -9.32
C SER A 200 1.37 -5.04 -9.93
N ILE A 201 1.27 -4.98 -11.27
CA ILE A 201 0.48 -3.94 -11.96
C ILE A 201 -1.00 -4.16 -11.68
N VAL A 202 -1.49 -5.40 -11.74
CA VAL A 202 -2.88 -5.73 -11.43
C VAL A 202 -3.25 -5.29 -10.01
N SER A 203 -2.35 -5.41 -9.03
CA SER A 203 -2.57 -4.89 -7.67
C SER A 203 -2.80 -3.38 -7.66
N VAL A 204 -2.02 -2.61 -8.43
CA VAL A 204 -2.21 -1.15 -8.58
C VAL A 204 -3.58 -0.86 -9.19
N LEU A 205 -3.91 -1.50 -10.32
CA LEU A 205 -5.16 -1.26 -11.03
C LEU A 205 -6.38 -1.65 -10.20
N TYR A 206 -6.30 -2.76 -9.49
CA TYR A 206 -7.37 -3.23 -8.61
C TYR A 206 -7.59 -2.22 -7.47
N LEU A 207 -6.53 -1.78 -6.79
CA LEU A 207 -6.68 -0.80 -5.72
C LEU A 207 -7.18 0.55 -6.24
N CYS A 208 -6.74 1.00 -7.42
CA CYS A 208 -7.29 2.20 -8.04
C CYS A 208 -8.77 2.03 -8.36
N LEU A 209 -9.18 0.91 -8.97
CA LEU A 209 -10.60 0.61 -9.24
C LEU A 209 -11.47 0.68 -7.98
N ILE A 210 -10.93 0.27 -6.83
CA ILE A 210 -11.69 0.19 -5.57
C ILE A 210 -11.65 1.52 -4.81
N PHE A 211 -10.49 2.18 -4.76
CA PHE A 211 -10.30 3.38 -3.96
C PHE A 211 -10.69 4.65 -4.69
N TYR A 212 -10.50 4.70 -6.01
CA TYR A 212 -10.81 5.82 -6.88
C TYR A 212 -12.17 5.63 -7.54
N ASN A 213 -13.21 6.21 -6.92
CA ASN A 213 -14.51 6.33 -7.57
C ASN A 213 -14.63 7.72 -8.22
N PRO A 214 -14.53 7.83 -9.56
CA PRO A 214 -14.56 9.11 -10.23
C PRO A 214 -15.92 9.83 -10.12
N LEU A 215 -17.00 9.10 -9.78
CA LEU A 215 -18.34 9.68 -9.59
C LEU A 215 -18.49 10.41 -8.25
N ASN A 216 -17.70 10.02 -7.24
CA ASN A 216 -17.80 10.52 -5.87
C ASN A 216 -16.50 11.15 -5.35
N CYS A 217 -15.47 11.30 -6.20
CA CYS A 217 -14.22 11.91 -5.78
C CYS A 217 -14.36 13.44 -5.77
N LYS A 218 -13.88 14.08 -4.70
CA LYS A 218 -13.76 15.55 -4.63
C LYS A 218 -12.84 16.13 -5.71
N HIS A 219 -11.93 15.29 -6.22
CA HIS A 219 -10.83 15.67 -7.08
C HIS A 219 -10.63 14.64 -8.17
N GLN A 220 -10.59 15.07 -9.42
CA GLN A 220 -10.12 14.27 -10.55
C GLN A 220 -8.62 14.48 -10.74
N PHE A 221 -7.94 13.45 -11.21
CA PHE A 221 -6.49 13.49 -11.46
C PHE A 221 -6.18 13.48 -12.96
N GLU A 222 -5.22 14.30 -13.38
CA GLU A 222 -4.59 14.17 -14.71
C GLU A 222 -3.75 12.90 -14.77
N TYR A 223 -2.95 12.64 -13.72
CA TYR A 223 -2.21 11.40 -13.58
C TYR A 223 -1.98 11.02 -12.12
N ILE A 224 -1.72 9.73 -11.93
CA ILE A 224 -1.22 9.13 -10.69
C ILE A 224 0.02 8.33 -11.06
N ASN A 225 1.19 8.78 -10.63
CA ASN A 225 2.47 8.13 -10.86
C ASN A 225 2.92 7.35 -9.63
N ILE A 226 3.26 6.09 -9.80
CA ILE A 226 3.71 5.17 -8.75
C ILE A 226 5.13 4.73 -9.08
N ASP A 227 6.09 5.21 -8.29
CA ASP A 227 7.52 5.03 -8.51
C ASP A 227 8.16 4.17 -7.41
N LEU A 228 8.77 3.04 -7.80
CA LEU A 228 9.48 2.10 -6.93
C LEU A 228 11.01 2.17 -7.05
N SER A 229 11.56 3.17 -7.74
CA SER A 229 13.00 3.30 -8.01
C SER A 229 13.87 3.40 -6.75
N ASN A 230 13.31 3.92 -5.65
CA ASN A 230 14.00 4.13 -4.37
C ASN A 230 13.97 2.89 -3.43
N THR A 231 13.63 1.71 -3.94
CA THR A 231 13.57 0.47 -3.13
C THR A 231 14.95 -0.15 -2.92
N THR A 232 15.31 -0.46 -1.66
CA THR A 232 16.58 -1.12 -1.31
C THR A 232 16.44 -2.61 -1.02
N LEU A 233 15.21 -3.08 -0.76
CA LEU A 233 14.93 -4.47 -0.43
C LEU A 233 15.09 -5.39 -1.65
N PRO A 234 15.99 -6.39 -1.60
CA PRO A 234 16.18 -7.32 -2.71
C PRO A 234 14.94 -8.16 -3.00
N ILE A 235 14.55 -8.22 -4.27
CA ILE A 235 13.41 -9.02 -4.73
C ILE A 235 13.81 -10.50 -4.85
N GLY A 236 12.89 -11.39 -4.48
CA GLY A 236 13.07 -12.84 -4.60
C GLY A 236 14.02 -13.46 -3.55
N ALA A 237 14.56 -12.67 -2.63
CA ALA A 237 15.50 -13.15 -1.60
C ALA A 237 14.82 -13.77 -0.35
N GLY A 238 13.50 -13.94 -0.36
CA GLY A 238 12.74 -14.42 0.80
C GLY A 238 12.62 -13.40 1.94
N LEU A 239 12.93 -12.12 1.68
CA LEU A 239 12.91 -11.04 2.67
C LEU A 239 11.57 -10.28 2.73
N GLY A 240 10.49 -10.84 2.16
CA GLY A 240 9.16 -10.23 2.18
C GLY A 240 8.98 -8.99 1.30
N SER A 241 9.67 -8.90 0.17
CA SER A 241 9.60 -7.73 -0.71
C SER A 241 8.20 -7.45 -1.27
N SER A 242 7.39 -8.49 -1.54
CA SER A 242 6.01 -8.34 -2.00
C SER A 242 5.09 -7.79 -0.91
N ALA A 243 5.30 -8.22 0.34
CA ALA A 243 4.54 -7.71 1.48
C ALA A 243 4.89 -6.24 1.76
N ALA A 244 6.17 -5.90 1.75
CA ALA A 244 6.61 -4.51 1.87
C ALA A 244 6.07 -3.63 0.73
N PHE A 245 6.05 -4.14 -0.51
CA PHE A 245 5.36 -3.49 -1.64
C PHE A 245 3.87 -3.28 -1.38
N SER A 246 3.18 -4.32 -0.93
CA SER A 246 1.74 -4.28 -0.61
C SER A 246 1.43 -3.19 0.42
N VAL A 247 2.20 -3.14 1.51
CA VAL A 247 2.04 -2.13 2.57
C VAL A 247 2.28 -0.72 2.05
N CYS A 248 3.34 -0.50 1.26
CA CYS A 248 3.62 0.83 0.70
C CYS A 248 2.53 1.28 -0.27
N LEU A 249 2.07 0.38 -1.14
CA LEU A 249 1.10 0.69 -2.17
C LEU A 249 -0.25 1.04 -1.56
N VAL A 250 -0.71 0.18 -0.63
CA VAL A 250 -1.96 0.39 0.11
C VAL A 250 -1.91 1.69 0.89
N SER A 251 -0.84 1.94 1.64
CA SER A 251 -0.71 3.17 2.44
C SER A 251 -0.75 4.41 1.55
N SER A 252 0.02 4.42 0.46
CA SER A 252 0.08 5.57 -0.46
C SER A 252 -1.29 5.88 -1.07
N LEU A 253 -2.02 4.86 -1.53
CA LEU A 253 -3.33 5.05 -2.16
C LEU A 253 -4.43 5.39 -1.14
N LEU A 254 -4.39 4.80 0.06
CA LEU A 254 -5.34 5.17 1.12
C LEU A 254 -5.16 6.64 1.54
N ILE A 255 -3.92 7.14 1.60
CA ILE A 255 -3.65 8.57 1.86
C ILE A 255 -4.13 9.42 0.67
N LEU A 256 -3.76 9.07 -0.56
CA LEU A 256 -4.12 9.83 -1.77
C LEU A 256 -5.63 10.04 -1.88
N PHE A 257 -6.40 8.98 -1.63
CA PHE A 257 -7.87 9.02 -1.72
C PHE A 257 -8.53 9.39 -0.39
N ASN A 258 -7.79 9.97 0.55
CA ASN A 258 -8.26 10.48 1.84
C ASN A 258 -9.08 9.45 2.65
N ARG A 259 -8.70 8.17 2.56
CA ARG A 259 -9.29 7.07 3.34
C ARG A 259 -8.64 6.91 4.72
N ILE A 260 -7.42 7.42 4.88
CA ILE A 260 -6.70 7.56 6.14
C ILE A 260 -5.94 8.89 6.14
N ASN A 261 -5.69 9.47 7.32
CA ASN A 261 -4.91 10.71 7.45
C ASN A 261 -3.40 10.43 7.35
N TYR A 262 -2.63 11.30 6.70
CA TYR A 262 -1.16 11.18 6.66
C TYR A 262 -0.52 11.16 8.07
N HIS A 263 -1.02 12.01 8.98
CA HIS A 263 -0.46 12.18 10.33
C HIS A 263 -0.67 10.96 11.24
N SER A 264 -1.57 10.04 10.87
CA SER A 264 -1.80 8.82 11.66
C SER A 264 -0.78 7.72 11.36
N ILE A 265 0.12 7.91 10.39
CA ILE A 265 1.06 6.90 9.91
C ILE A 265 2.48 7.25 10.38
N GLN A 266 2.89 6.67 11.51
CA GLN A 266 4.30 6.66 11.92
C GLN A 266 4.93 5.32 11.54
N PHE A 267 5.43 5.19 10.31
CA PHE A 267 6.37 4.12 10.00
C PHE A 267 7.68 4.43 10.72
N ASN A 268 8.18 3.49 11.53
CA ASN A 268 9.43 3.71 12.28
C ASN A 268 10.58 4.14 11.35
N HIS A 269 11.10 5.34 11.66
CA HIS A 269 12.24 6.12 11.15
C HIS A 269 12.03 7.17 10.03
N GLN A 270 12.13 8.43 10.49
CA GLN A 270 12.70 9.65 9.89
C GLN A 270 12.56 9.86 8.38
N SER A 271 11.44 10.49 8.02
CA SER A 271 11.40 11.53 6.99
C SER A 271 10.51 12.68 7.46
N ILE A 272 10.99 13.37 8.50
CA ILE A 272 10.61 14.75 8.79
C ILE A 272 11.91 15.53 8.75
N ASN A 273 12.12 16.22 7.63
CA ASN A 273 12.89 17.47 7.51
C ASN A 273 12.88 17.88 6.03
N ASN A 274 11.85 18.64 5.65
CA ASN A 274 11.96 19.80 4.75
C ASN A 274 10.61 20.51 4.56
N ILE A 275 9.90 20.77 5.66
CA ILE A 275 8.89 21.82 5.70
C ILE A 275 9.14 22.59 6.99
N ASN A 276 9.60 23.83 6.85
CA ASN A 276 9.83 24.86 7.88
C ASN A 276 11.09 24.70 8.74
N ASN A 277 12.20 25.29 8.27
CA ASN A 277 12.97 26.29 9.03
C ASN A 277 14.15 26.77 8.19
N ASN A 278 13.95 27.87 7.46
CA ASN A 278 15.00 28.88 7.26
C ASN A 278 14.32 30.23 7.01
N ASN A 279 14.75 31.21 7.80
CA ASN A 279 14.44 32.64 7.75
C ASN A 279 13.23 33.12 8.58
N LEU A 280 13.38 33.01 9.91
CA LEU A 280 13.08 34.15 10.77
C LEU A 280 14.41 34.83 11.07
N ASN A 281 14.65 35.99 10.45
CA ASN A 281 15.18 37.19 11.10
C ASN A 281 15.14 38.37 10.10
N ASP A 282 14.50 39.44 10.57
CA ASP A 282 14.68 40.83 10.17
C ASP A 282 14.20 41.27 8.78
N THR A 283 12.94 41.70 8.67
CA THR A 283 12.57 43.14 8.66
C THR A 283 11.07 43.28 8.46
N ASN A 284 10.44 44.08 9.33
CA ASN A 284 9.05 44.46 9.24
C ASN A 284 8.83 45.35 8.00
N ASP A 285 7.98 44.94 7.07
CA ASP A 285 6.90 45.78 6.53
C ASP A 285 6.05 45.03 5.48
N SER A 286 4.72 45.10 5.68
CA SER A 286 3.65 44.86 4.69
C SER A 286 3.53 43.48 4.02
N THR A 287 3.03 42.46 4.73
CA THR A 287 2.46 41.25 4.10
C THR A 287 1.20 40.78 4.84
N ASN A 288 0.04 41.26 4.39
CA ASN A 288 -1.28 40.88 4.94
C ASN A 288 -2.17 40.16 3.91
N ASN A 289 -1.60 39.44 2.93
CA ASN A 289 -2.41 38.73 1.91
C ASN A 289 -1.82 37.41 1.36
N LEU A 290 -0.75 36.86 1.95
CA LEU A 290 -0.19 35.54 1.54
C LEU A 290 -0.30 34.45 2.62
N ASN A 291 -0.65 34.80 3.86
CA ASN A 291 -0.87 33.83 4.94
C ASN A 291 -2.26 33.19 4.90
N ASP A 292 -3.21 33.75 4.15
CA ASP A 292 -4.59 33.24 4.10
C ASP A 292 -4.78 32.15 3.04
N ILE A 293 -3.94 32.09 2.00
CA ILE A 293 -4.09 31.11 0.91
C ILE A 293 -3.44 29.77 1.26
N ASN A 294 -2.22 29.78 1.85
CA ASN A 294 -1.55 28.56 2.29
C ASN A 294 -2.18 27.94 3.55
N ASN A 295 -2.77 28.77 4.42
CA ASN A 295 -3.60 28.26 5.50
C ASN A 295 -4.94 27.71 4.98
N ASN A 296 -5.50 28.23 3.89
CA ASN A 296 -6.73 27.69 3.31
C ASN A 296 -6.55 26.37 2.56
N LEU A 297 -5.39 26.04 2.00
CA LEU A 297 -5.15 24.69 1.41
C LEU A 297 -4.87 23.62 2.48
N ASN A 298 -4.11 23.95 3.52
CA ASN A 298 -3.98 23.08 4.71
C ASN A 298 -5.29 23.00 5.51
N ASN A 299 -6.11 24.05 5.51
CA ASN A 299 -7.46 24.01 6.10
C ASN A 299 -8.45 23.27 5.20
N ASN A 300 -8.34 23.29 3.87
CA ASN A 300 -9.27 22.56 2.99
C ASN A 300 -8.98 21.04 2.87
N LEU A 301 -7.76 20.60 3.23
CA LEU A 301 -7.48 19.18 3.55
C LEU A 301 -7.93 18.81 4.99
N ASN A 302 -8.16 19.80 5.85
CA ASN A 302 -8.68 19.63 7.21
C ASN A 302 -10.19 19.91 7.33
N ASP A 303 -10.83 20.49 6.31
CA ASP A 303 -12.25 20.79 6.26
C ASP A 303 -12.97 19.62 5.60
N ASN A 304 -13.02 18.54 6.38
CA ASN A 304 -14.22 17.76 6.57
C ASN A 304 -14.06 16.98 7.87
N ASN A 305 -15.09 17.06 8.71
CA ASN A 305 -15.24 16.31 9.96
C ASN A 305 -15.21 14.78 9.77
N LEU A 306 -14.06 14.22 9.41
CA LEU A 306 -13.76 12.80 9.48
C LEU A 306 -12.54 12.61 10.40
N ASN A 307 -12.89 12.29 11.65
CA ASN A 307 -12.12 11.53 12.62
C ASN A 307 -10.83 12.14 13.22
N LYS A 308 -11.00 13.17 14.06
CA LYS A 308 -10.02 13.54 15.10
C LYS A 308 -9.78 12.48 16.20
N ASN A 309 -10.43 11.31 16.14
CA ASN A 309 -10.41 10.27 17.17
C ASN A 309 -9.94 8.89 16.66
N GLU A 310 -9.12 8.84 15.61
CA GLU A 310 -8.55 7.59 15.09
C GLU A 310 -7.23 7.22 15.78
N THR A 311 -7.17 6.06 16.42
CA THR A 311 -5.91 5.54 16.97
C THR A 311 -5.03 5.03 15.83
N ASN A 312 -3.72 5.30 15.91
CA ASN A 312 -2.70 4.77 14.98
C ASN A 312 -2.83 3.24 14.81
N GLU A 313 -3.16 2.52 15.88
CA GLU A 313 -3.40 1.07 15.85
C GLU A 313 -4.51 0.65 14.88
N ASN A 314 -5.63 1.37 14.82
CA ASN A 314 -6.73 1.04 13.90
C ASN A 314 -6.33 1.29 12.44
N VAL A 315 -5.56 2.36 12.20
CA VAL A 315 -5.04 2.68 10.87
C VAL A 315 -4.07 1.60 10.40
N LEU A 316 -3.14 1.16 11.26
CA LEU A 316 -2.21 0.08 10.92
C LEU A 316 -2.92 -1.25 10.68
N LYS A 317 -3.96 -1.59 11.48
CA LYS A 317 -4.78 -2.78 11.21
C LYS A 317 -5.45 -2.71 9.84
N TYR A 318 -5.98 -1.55 9.49
CA TYR A 318 -6.63 -1.34 8.21
C TYR A 318 -5.67 -1.43 7.02
N ILE A 319 -4.47 -0.85 7.15
CA ILE A 319 -3.39 -1.02 6.17
C ILE A 319 -3.02 -2.51 6.06
N ASN A 320 -2.90 -3.22 7.18
CA ASN A 320 -2.52 -4.63 7.19
C ASN A 320 -3.55 -5.50 6.47
N GLU A 321 -4.84 -5.24 6.66
CA GLU A 321 -5.94 -5.98 6.00
C GLU A 321 -5.92 -5.80 4.48
N TRP A 322 -5.79 -4.56 3.99
CA TRP A 322 -5.64 -4.32 2.56
C TRP A 322 -4.30 -4.84 2.03
N SER A 323 -3.25 -4.88 2.84
CA SER A 323 -1.98 -5.48 2.46
C SER A 323 -2.08 -7.00 2.36
N TYR A 324 -2.87 -7.64 3.23
CA TYR A 324 -3.22 -9.05 3.13
C TYR A 324 -4.03 -9.35 1.86
N PHE A 325 -4.96 -8.46 1.50
CA PHE A 325 -5.69 -8.53 0.23
C PHE A 325 -4.74 -8.54 -0.98
N VAL A 326 -3.78 -7.60 -1.03
CA VAL A 326 -2.79 -7.54 -2.11
C VAL A 326 -1.87 -8.75 -2.11
N GLU A 327 -1.39 -9.21 -0.95
CA GLU A 327 -0.61 -10.45 -0.87
C GLU A 327 -1.40 -11.68 -1.33
N SER A 328 -2.73 -11.67 -1.18
CA SER A 328 -3.62 -12.72 -1.70
C SER A 328 -3.76 -12.67 -3.22
N LEU A 329 -3.66 -11.48 -3.84
CA LEU A 329 -3.53 -11.36 -5.29
C LEU A 329 -2.23 -11.99 -5.78
N ILE A 330 -1.11 -11.68 -5.12
CA ILE A 330 0.24 -12.06 -5.56
C ILE A 330 0.49 -13.57 -5.34
N HIS A 331 0.16 -14.08 -4.16
CA HIS A 331 0.53 -15.45 -3.72
C HIS A 331 -0.65 -16.41 -3.59
N GLY A 332 -1.89 -15.94 -3.75
CA GLY A 332 -3.12 -16.74 -3.62
C GLY A 332 -3.53 -17.03 -2.17
N THR A 333 -2.67 -17.67 -1.39
CA THR A 333 -2.94 -18.05 0.01
C THR A 333 -1.82 -17.60 0.96
N PRO A 334 -1.67 -16.28 1.20
CA PRO A 334 -0.67 -15.77 2.12
C PRO A 334 -1.01 -16.15 3.57
N SER A 335 0.03 -16.37 4.36
CA SER A 335 -0.08 -16.69 5.80
C SER A 335 -0.50 -15.50 6.66
N GLY A 336 -0.39 -14.27 6.12
CA GLY A 336 -0.62 -13.02 6.85
C GLY A 336 0.56 -12.53 7.68
N ILE A 337 1.62 -13.32 7.81
CA ILE A 337 2.79 -12.94 8.62
C ILE A 337 3.58 -11.86 7.91
N ASP A 338 3.73 -11.97 6.59
CA ASP A 338 4.63 -11.11 5.83
C ASP A 338 4.12 -9.67 5.82
N ASN A 339 2.83 -9.46 5.53
CA ASN A 339 2.18 -8.14 5.65
C ASN A 339 2.12 -7.66 7.11
N SER A 340 1.82 -8.53 8.08
CA SER A 340 1.78 -8.11 9.49
C SER A 340 3.13 -7.60 9.98
N VAL A 341 4.23 -8.32 9.71
CA VAL A 341 5.58 -7.87 10.06
C VAL A 341 5.93 -6.57 9.32
N SER A 342 5.57 -6.46 8.05
CA SER A 342 5.84 -5.25 7.25
C SER A 342 5.02 -4.04 7.71
N THR A 343 3.82 -4.25 8.27
CA THR A 343 2.93 -3.19 8.74
C THR A 343 3.26 -2.73 10.15
N PHE A 344 3.35 -3.67 11.10
CA PHE A 344 3.50 -3.37 12.52
C PHE A 344 4.97 -3.30 12.97
N GLY A 345 5.90 -3.83 12.15
CA GLY A 345 7.29 -4.01 12.52
C GLY A 345 7.47 -5.04 13.62
N GLY A 346 8.59 -4.96 14.34
CA GLY A 346 8.78 -5.65 15.61
C GLY A 346 9.13 -7.12 15.45
N VAL A 347 8.67 -7.95 16.39
CA VAL A 347 8.87 -9.40 16.41
C VAL A 347 7.52 -10.09 16.57
N ILE A 348 7.25 -11.08 15.72
CA ILE A 348 6.04 -11.89 15.74
C ILE A 348 6.41 -13.36 15.95
N SER A 349 5.75 -13.99 16.90
CA SER A 349 5.67 -15.44 17.02
C SER A 349 4.42 -15.95 16.32
N PHE A 350 4.55 -16.95 15.47
CA PHE A 350 3.41 -17.53 14.75
C PHE A 350 3.48 -19.05 14.71
N SER A 351 2.30 -19.67 14.76
CA SER A 351 2.13 -21.10 14.52
C SER A 351 0.70 -21.39 14.07
N GLN A 352 0.53 -22.43 13.26
CA GLN A 352 -0.79 -22.89 12.78
C GLN A 352 -1.64 -21.77 12.14
N GLY A 353 -1.01 -20.86 11.39
CA GLY A 353 -1.70 -19.76 10.70
C GLY A 353 -2.20 -18.64 11.62
N LYS A 354 -1.77 -18.62 12.89
CA LYS A 354 -2.14 -17.59 13.86
C LYS A 354 -0.90 -16.94 14.45
N ILE A 355 -1.00 -15.64 14.68
CA ILE A 355 -0.04 -14.92 15.52
C ILE A 355 -0.28 -15.38 16.96
N GLN A 356 0.77 -15.93 17.57
CA GLN A 356 0.76 -16.38 18.96
C GLN A 356 1.16 -15.24 19.89
N GLU A 357 2.13 -14.44 19.46
CA GLU A 357 2.65 -13.32 20.25
C GLU A 357 3.19 -12.22 19.33
N PHE A 358 3.04 -10.96 19.76
CA PHE A 358 3.59 -9.79 19.10
C PHE A 358 4.37 -8.94 20.12
N LEU A 359 5.63 -8.66 19.80
CA LEU A 359 6.47 -7.74 20.55
C LEU A 359 6.66 -6.46 19.74
N SER A 360 6.17 -5.36 20.31
CA SER A 360 6.17 -4.06 19.67
C SER A 360 7.59 -3.53 19.44
N PRO A 361 7.87 -2.82 18.33
CA PRO A 361 9.20 -2.24 18.09
C PRO A 361 9.76 -1.41 19.25
N GLN A 362 8.91 -0.71 20.01
CA GLN A 362 9.32 0.18 21.10
C GLN A 362 9.94 -0.54 22.29
N ILE A 363 9.66 -1.83 22.47
CA ILE A 363 10.19 -2.64 23.58
C ILE A 363 11.39 -3.50 23.18
N LEU A 364 11.75 -3.50 21.89
CA LEU A 364 12.80 -4.37 21.37
C LEU A 364 14.17 -3.69 21.41
N PRO A 365 15.24 -4.44 21.76
CA PRO A 365 16.60 -3.95 21.62
C PRO A 365 16.98 -3.81 20.14
N ASN A 366 17.90 -2.88 19.85
CA ASN A 366 18.47 -2.75 18.51
C ASN A 366 19.31 -3.98 18.16
N MET A 367 18.86 -4.75 17.17
CA MET A 367 19.55 -5.95 16.69
C MET A 367 20.21 -5.69 15.35
N ARG A 368 21.54 -5.87 15.27
CA ARG A 368 22.28 -5.82 14.01
C ARG A 368 22.40 -7.21 13.40
N ILE A 369 21.92 -7.37 12.18
CA ILE A 369 21.92 -8.64 11.45
C ILE A 369 22.77 -8.51 10.20
N LEU A 370 23.66 -9.48 9.96
CA LEU A 370 24.33 -9.64 8.67
C LEU A 370 23.59 -10.72 7.87
N ILE A 371 22.93 -10.32 6.79
CA ILE A 371 22.23 -11.24 5.88
C ILE A 371 23.19 -11.68 4.79
N VAL A 372 23.37 -13.00 4.65
CA VAL A 372 24.22 -13.60 3.62
C VAL A 372 23.37 -14.43 2.68
N ASN A 373 23.26 -14.01 1.42
CA ASN A 373 22.63 -14.79 0.38
C ASN A 373 23.67 -15.75 -0.25
N THR A 374 23.47 -17.05 -0.08
CA THR A 374 24.37 -18.08 -0.64
C THR A 374 24.28 -18.19 -2.16
N ARG A 375 23.23 -17.63 -2.79
CA ARG A 375 22.89 -17.76 -4.22
C ARG A 375 22.68 -19.20 -4.68
N VAL A 376 22.43 -20.12 -3.75
CA VAL A 376 22.11 -21.51 -4.04
C VAL A 376 20.60 -21.67 -4.06
N GLU A 377 20.05 -21.99 -5.22
CA GLU A 377 18.62 -22.24 -5.38
C GLU A 377 18.17 -23.46 -4.57
N ARG A 378 16.94 -23.41 -4.05
CA ARG A 378 16.36 -24.47 -3.23
C ARG A 378 14.89 -24.67 -3.60
N ASN A 379 14.46 -25.92 -3.63
CA ASN A 379 13.05 -26.26 -3.77
C ASN A 379 12.45 -26.49 -2.37
N THR A 380 11.76 -25.48 -1.84
CA THR A 380 11.14 -25.53 -0.50
C THR A 380 10.23 -26.74 -0.32
N LYS A 381 9.49 -27.14 -1.36
CA LYS A 381 8.60 -28.31 -1.31
C LYS A 381 9.39 -29.59 -1.07
N LEU A 382 10.51 -29.79 -1.76
CA LEU A 382 11.39 -30.95 -1.56
C LEU A 382 12.05 -30.95 -0.18
N ILE A 383 12.45 -29.79 0.35
CA ILE A 383 13.04 -29.69 1.69
C ILE A 383 12.01 -30.08 2.75
N VAL A 384 10.79 -29.51 2.68
CA VAL A 384 9.71 -29.83 3.63
C VAL A 384 9.30 -31.30 3.53
N GLN A 385 9.20 -31.83 2.30
CA GLN A 385 8.93 -33.25 2.08
C GLN A 385 10.02 -34.14 2.69
N GLY A 386 11.30 -33.82 2.48
CA GLY A 386 12.41 -34.59 3.06
C GLY A 386 12.41 -34.58 4.59
N VAL A 387 12.04 -33.47 5.23
CA VAL A 387 11.86 -33.43 6.70
C VAL A 387 10.73 -34.35 7.14
N ARG A 388 9.59 -34.34 6.41
CA ARG A 388 8.46 -35.21 6.70
C ARG A 388 8.82 -36.70 6.60
N GLU A 389 9.47 -37.11 5.51
CA GLU A 389 9.88 -38.50 5.30
C GLU A 389 10.83 -38.99 6.40
N ARG A 390 11.80 -38.15 6.81
CA ARG A 390 12.72 -38.53 7.89
C ARG A 390 12.04 -38.59 9.25
N ARG A 391 11.06 -37.72 9.52
CA ARG A 391 10.23 -37.78 10.73
C ARG A 391 9.37 -39.05 10.77
N GLU A 392 8.78 -39.46 9.65
CA GLU A 392 8.01 -40.71 9.57
C GLU A 392 8.89 -41.93 9.85
N ASN A 393 10.15 -41.92 9.40
CA ASN A 393 11.10 -43.02 9.63
C ASN A 393 11.75 -43.03 11.03
N ASN A 394 11.83 -41.89 11.72
CA ASN A 394 12.38 -41.80 13.06
C ASN A 394 11.66 -40.73 13.89
N PHE A 395 10.42 -41.04 14.25
CA PHE A 395 9.50 -40.08 14.86
C PHE A 395 10.06 -39.47 16.15
N GLU A 396 10.53 -40.29 17.08
CA GLU A 396 10.98 -39.85 18.40
C GLU A 396 12.16 -38.87 18.31
N PHE A 397 13.15 -39.15 17.45
CA PHE A 397 14.28 -38.26 17.23
C PHE A 397 13.85 -36.90 16.65
N TYR A 398 13.02 -36.92 15.60
CA TYR A 398 12.59 -35.68 14.94
C TYR A 398 11.62 -34.86 15.81
N GLU A 399 10.77 -35.50 16.61
CA GLU A 399 9.96 -34.80 17.62
C GLU A 399 10.84 -34.11 18.65
N LYS A 400 11.91 -34.77 19.11
CA LYS A 400 12.89 -34.12 19.99
C LYS A 400 13.52 -32.90 19.31
N CYS A 401 13.93 -32.99 18.04
CA CYS A 401 14.47 -31.85 17.30
C CYS A 401 13.45 -30.71 17.16
N LEU A 402 12.18 -31.02 16.88
CA LEU A 402 11.11 -30.02 16.78
C LEU A 402 10.85 -29.35 18.13
N ASN A 403 10.90 -30.09 19.24
CA ASN A 403 10.82 -29.53 20.59
C ASN A 403 12.05 -28.66 20.91
N ASP A 404 13.24 -29.06 20.49
CA ASP A 404 14.46 -28.25 20.65
C ASP A 404 14.32 -26.91 19.88
N ILE A 405 13.76 -26.91 18.67
CA ILE A 405 13.46 -25.68 17.90
C ILE A 405 12.44 -24.80 18.64
N GLN A 406 11.36 -25.38 19.18
CA GLN A 406 10.36 -24.66 19.97
C GLN A 406 11.00 -23.97 21.18
N ASN A 407 11.84 -24.69 21.92
CA ASN A 407 12.51 -24.17 23.10
C ASN A 407 13.41 -22.97 22.76
N ILE A 408 14.13 -23.02 21.63
CA ILE A 408 14.94 -21.89 21.14
C ILE A 408 14.04 -20.68 20.83
N SER A 409 12.93 -20.90 20.13
CA SER A 409 11.97 -19.82 19.79
C SER A 409 11.42 -19.14 21.05
N ASP A 410 11.01 -19.93 22.06
CA ASP A 410 10.42 -19.43 23.29
C ASP A 410 11.45 -18.73 24.18
N GLU A 411 12.65 -19.30 24.31
CA GLU A 411 13.75 -18.68 25.05
C GLU A 411 14.18 -17.36 24.40
N TYR A 412 14.25 -17.30 23.07
CA TYR A 412 14.54 -16.07 22.33
C TYR A 412 13.52 -14.96 22.64
N LEU A 413 12.22 -15.26 22.57
CA LEU A 413 11.16 -14.30 22.88
C LEU A 413 11.23 -13.82 24.34
N ASN A 414 11.43 -14.73 25.28
CA ASN A 414 11.54 -14.38 26.69
C ASN A 414 12.73 -13.48 26.96
N GLN A 415 13.88 -13.75 26.32
CA GLN A 415 15.06 -12.92 26.43
C GLN A 415 14.82 -11.51 25.87
N LEU A 416 14.10 -11.37 24.76
CA LEU A 416 13.71 -10.06 24.21
C LEU A 416 12.82 -9.25 25.16
N LYS A 417 11.92 -9.91 25.91
CA LYS A 417 11.04 -9.23 26.88
C LYS A 417 11.79 -8.73 28.12
N ILE A 418 12.82 -9.47 28.53
CA ILE A 418 13.59 -9.18 29.75
C ILE A 418 14.67 -8.13 29.48
N ASN A 419 15.32 -8.19 28.32
CA ASN A 419 16.44 -7.31 27.99
C ASN A 419 15.99 -6.01 27.31
N SER A 420 15.95 -4.94 28.11
CA SER A 420 15.80 -3.55 27.65
C SER A 420 17.15 -2.86 27.36
N SER A 421 18.27 -3.61 27.40
CA SER A 421 19.62 -3.06 27.20
C SER A 421 20.02 -3.00 25.71
N HIS A 422 20.78 -1.96 25.34
CA HIS A 422 21.22 -1.70 23.96
C HIS A 422 22.22 -2.71 23.37
N LEU A 423 22.73 -3.67 24.15
CA LEU A 423 23.68 -4.69 23.70
C LEU A 423 23.14 -6.09 24.01
N PHE A 424 22.28 -6.57 23.12
CA PHE A 424 21.72 -7.92 23.18
C PHE A 424 22.42 -8.81 22.15
N SER A 425 23.14 -9.83 22.61
CA SER A 425 23.71 -10.86 21.73
C SER A 425 23.26 -12.23 22.19
N ILE A 426 22.56 -12.95 21.32
CA ILE A 426 22.19 -14.35 21.54
C ILE A 426 23.13 -15.23 20.73
N LYS A 427 23.83 -16.15 21.41
CA LYS A 427 24.72 -17.11 20.74
C LYS A 427 24.05 -18.47 20.64
N ILE A 428 23.58 -18.81 19.44
CA ILE A 428 23.00 -20.14 19.20
C ILE A 428 24.09 -21.09 18.73
N LYS A 429 24.31 -22.16 19.49
CA LYS A 429 25.22 -23.24 19.11
C LYS A 429 24.57 -24.57 19.42
N ASN A 430 24.60 -25.50 18.46
CA ASN A 430 24.05 -26.85 18.60
C ASN A 430 22.58 -26.89 19.04
N GLY A 431 21.75 -25.95 18.56
CA GLY A 431 20.33 -25.89 18.91
C GLY A 431 20.05 -25.40 20.34
N ARG A 432 20.95 -24.63 20.95
CA ARG A 432 20.75 -23.99 22.25
C ARG A 432 21.23 -22.54 22.22
N ILE A 433 20.51 -21.66 22.91
CA ILE A 433 20.96 -20.30 23.21
C ILE A 433 21.98 -20.39 24.36
N ASN A 434 23.13 -19.72 24.24
CA ASN A 434 24.21 -19.68 25.22
C ASN A 434 24.55 -18.26 25.63
#